data_AF-A0A2R6L2N7-F1
#
_entry.id   AF-A0A2R6L2N7-F1
#
_cell.length_a   1.000
_cell.length_b   1.000
_cell.length_c   1.000
_cell.angle_alpha   90.00
_cell.angle_beta   90.00
_cell.angle_gamma   90.00
#
_symmetry.space_group_name_H-M   'P 1'
#
loop_
_entity.id
_entity.type
_entity.pdbx_description
1 polymer ?
#
loop_
_entity_poly.entity_id
_entity_poly.type
_entity_poly.pdbx_seq_one_letter_code
_entity_poly.pdbx_strand_id
1 'polypeptide(L)'
;MTDLDRRDLLRGAAGAATAPFFVPSVAGQPAPSPGPVGVHVAYGRDPATTLRFGWTGAPAADARVEIGRTDAPPTTVDAEANPVPGRDAVAYSATVTGLTPDTAYEYEAVLDGRRAGPFEVETAPDTTDGFTVTAVGDHGVADPENPFQRPDDDVPNRVIEVATDLDPDLQILAGDISYANGKPSTWDLYFETFESFYAETPFMTAAGNHEAEPGTGLTQYDRRLNDLMPIYDPPGVEDLQHKQRWYHFDYDNTRFVSLSTTTDGCGDVSRGEEFVPIYDPRCEFGGATYGDVQEQYLRRVLEEAVADDDVRWKV
;
A
#
# COMPACT_ATOMS: atom_id res chain seq x y z
N MET A 1 -31.86 5.01 -52.22
CA MET A 1 -31.19 6.22 -51.67
C MET A 1 -31.83 6.45 -50.31
N THR A 2 -31.18 6.18 -49.18
CA THR A 2 -29.75 6.18 -48.85
C THR A 2 -29.49 5.23 -47.70
N ASP A 3 -28.31 4.61 -47.73
CA ASP A 3 -27.72 3.69 -46.75
C ASP A 3 -27.79 4.21 -45.30
N LEU A 4 -28.14 3.31 -44.39
CA LEU A 4 -27.80 3.41 -42.97
C LEU A 4 -26.41 2.79 -42.82
N ASP A 5 -25.40 3.66 -42.76
CA ASP A 5 -23.99 3.30 -42.70
C ASP A 5 -23.60 2.76 -41.31
N ARG A 6 -22.71 1.76 -41.31
CA ARG A 6 -22.28 0.94 -40.17
C ARG A 6 -21.30 1.68 -39.24
N ARG A 7 -21.69 2.83 -38.65
CA ARG A 7 -20.76 3.62 -37.82
C ARG A 7 -21.22 4.07 -36.43
N ASP A 8 -22.39 3.63 -35.95
CA ASP A 8 -22.88 4.00 -34.60
C ASP A 8 -22.71 2.95 -33.50
N LEU A 9 -21.79 2.00 -33.66
CA LEU A 9 -21.38 1.08 -32.61
C LEU A 9 -19.87 1.13 -32.50
N LEU A 10 -19.38 1.98 -31.58
CA LEU A 10 -18.09 1.93 -30.85
C LEU A 10 -17.81 3.33 -30.29
N ARG A 11 -18.61 3.76 -29.30
CA ARG A 11 -18.12 4.66 -28.24
C ARG A 11 -17.85 3.78 -27.01
N GLY A 12 -16.84 2.93 -27.14
CA GLY A 12 -16.20 2.28 -26.00
C GLY A 12 -15.25 3.29 -25.36
N ALA A 13 -15.29 3.35 -24.03
CA ALA A 13 -14.43 4.18 -23.21
C ALA A 13 -12.96 3.97 -23.61
N ALA A 14 -12.36 5.00 -24.21
CA ALA A 14 -10.92 5.13 -24.19
C ALA A 14 -10.56 5.66 -22.80
N GLY A 15 -10.33 4.75 -21.85
CA GLY A 15 -9.59 5.07 -20.63
C GLY A 15 -8.27 5.69 -21.07
N ALA A 16 -7.93 6.83 -20.49
CA ALA A 16 -6.65 7.47 -20.75
C ALA A 16 -5.57 6.49 -20.30
N ALA A 17 -4.90 5.84 -21.25
CA ALA A 17 -3.66 5.14 -20.96
C ALA A 17 -2.64 6.21 -20.54
N THR A 18 -2.49 6.40 -19.24
CA THR A 18 -1.34 7.11 -18.67
C THR A 18 -0.10 6.44 -19.24
N ALA A 19 0.64 7.15 -20.10
CA ALA A 19 1.90 6.63 -20.63
C ALA A 19 2.77 6.23 -19.44
N PRO A 20 3.29 4.98 -19.38
CA PRO A 20 4.17 4.60 -18.30
C PRO A 20 5.36 5.54 -18.33
N PHE A 21 5.68 6.17 -17.20
CA PHE A 21 7.02 6.70 -16.99
C PHE A 21 7.98 5.52 -17.10
N PHE A 22 8.52 5.29 -18.29
CA PHE A 22 9.56 4.29 -18.52
C PHE A 22 10.85 4.83 -17.93
N VAL A 23 11.01 4.69 -16.62
CA VAL A 23 12.32 4.74 -15.99
C VAL A 23 13.04 3.46 -16.43
N PRO A 24 14.14 3.56 -17.22
CA PRO A 24 14.85 2.38 -17.67
C PRO A 24 15.29 1.55 -16.47
N SER A 25 15.28 0.22 -16.60
CA SER A 25 15.69 -0.66 -15.53
C SER A 25 17.06 -0.26 -15.01
N VAL A 26 17.18 -0.10 -13.69
CA VAL A 26 18.47 0.22 -13.08
C VAL A 26 19.37 -0.99 -13.30
N ALA A 27 20.47 -0.79 -14.02
CA ALA A 27 21.35 -1.88 -14.43
C ALA A 27 21.96 -2.59 -13.21
N GLY A 28 22.05 -3.93 -13.27
CA GLY A 28 22.69 -4.75 -12.24
C GLY A 28 21.78 -5.21 -11.10
N GLN A 29 20.47 -4.87 -11.13
CA GLN A 29 19.52 -5.43 -10.16
C GLN A 29 19.21 -6.91 -10.42
N PRO A 30 18.95 -7.71 -9.37
CA PRO A 30 18.46 -9.08 -9.52
C PRO A 30 17.16 -9.14 -10.35
N ALA A 31 16.97 -10.25 -11.07
CA ALA A 31 15.70 -10.51 -11.74
C ALA A 31 14.58 -10.69 -10.69
N PRO A 32 13.33 -10.29 -11.01
CA PRO A 32 12.19 -10.54 -10.12
C PRO A 32 11.96 -12.03 -9.88
N SER A 33 11.41 -12.36 -8.72
CA SER A 33 10.98 -13.72 -8.42
C SER A 33 9.90 -14.18 -9.40
N PRO A 34 9.98 -15.40 -9.94
CA PRO A 34 8.91 -15.95 -10.78
C PRO A 34 7.69 -16.39 -9.96
N GLY A 35 7.75 -16.37 -8.62
CA GLY A 35 6.62 -16.63 -7.72
C GLY A 35 6.32 -15.40 -6.84
N PRO A 36 5.27 -15.47 -6.00
CA PRO A 36 4.99 -14.43 -5.03
C PRO A 36 6.15 -14.33 -4.03
N VAL A 37 6.57 -13.12 -3.70
CA VAL A 37 7.55 -12.83 -2.65
C VAL A 37 7.18 -11.55 -1.90
N GLY A 38 7.59 -11.47 -0.65
CA GLY A 38 7.30 -10.34 0.20
C GLY A 38 5.80 -10.20 0.42
N VAL A 39 5.12 -11.31 0.68
CA VAL A 39 3.69 -11.34 0.97
C VAL A 39 3.41 -10.55 2.24
N HIS A 40 2.39 -9.71 2.21
CA HIS A 40 2.01 -8.88 3.32
C HIS A 40 0.51 -8.58 3.33
N VAL A 41 -0.03 -8.28 4.51
CA VAL A 41 -1.46 -8.02 4.72
C VAL A 41 -1.68 -6.68 5.42
N ALA A 42 -2.76 -6.00 5.03
CA ALA A 42 -3.22 -4.74 5.58
C ALA A 42 -4.73 -4.83 5.87
N TYR A 43 -5.23 -3.98 6.75
CA TYR A 43 -6.67 -3.87 6.97
C TYR A 43 -7.36 -3.06 5.86
N GLY A 44 -8.61 -3.43 5.59
CA GLY A 44 -9.54 -2.54 4.91
C GLY A 44 -10.06 -1.43 5.84
N ARG A 45 -11.06 -0.68 5.37
CA ARG A 45 -11.69 0.37 6.20
C ARG A 45 -12.35 -0.18 7.44
N ASP A 46 -12.94 -1.36 7.29
CA ASP A 46 -13.50 -2.18 8.34
C ASP A 46 -12.58 -3.40 8.53
N PRO A 47 -11.64 -3.33 9.48
CA PRO A 47 -10.72 -4.41 9.83
C PRO A 47 -11.39 -5.73 10.19
N ALA A 48 -12.66 -5.69 10.64
CA ALA A 48 -13.38 -6.87 11.09
C ALA A 48 -13.90 -7.73 9.92
N THR A 49 -14.07 -7.12 8.74
CA THR A 49 -14.69 -7.81 7.58
C THR A 49 -13.88 -7.71 6.30
N THR A 50 -12.79 -6.95 6.29
CA THR A 50 -11.99 -6.67 5.10
C THR A 50 -10.49 -6.74 5.35
N LEU A 51 -9.80 -7.60 4.58
CA LEU A 51 -8.34 -7.70 4.52
C LEU A 51 -7.85 -7.40 3.10
N ARG A 52 -6.65 -6.83 3.00
CA ARG A 52 -6.01 -6.48 1.74
C ARG A 52 -4.60 -7.06 1.70
N PHE A 53 -4.30 -7.80 0.65
CA PHE A 53 -3.07 -8.56 0.51
C PHE A 53 -2.21 -7.94 -0.58
N GLY A 54 -0.91 -7.87 -0.34
CA GLY A 54 0.08 -7.42 -1.30
C GLY A 54 1.25 -8.38 -1.40
N TRP A 55 1.87 -8.44 -2.58
CA TRP A 55 3.14 -9.14 -2.81
C TRP A 55 3.79 -8.62 -4.09
N THR A 56 5.01 -9.05 -4.37
CA THR A 56 5.71 -8.73 -5.61
C THR A 56 6.06 -10.00 -6.38
N GLY A 57 6.29 -9.85 -7.68
CA GLY A 57 6.72 -10.94 -8.54
C GLY A 57 6.99 -10.48 -9.97
N ALA A 58 7.45 -11.41 -10.80
CA ALA A 58 7.56 -11.21 -12.24
C ALA A 58 6.17 -11.05 -12.88
N PRO A 59 6.06 -10.41 -14.06
CA PRO A 59 4.81 -10.38 -14.81
C PRO A 59 4.24 -11.79 -15.03
N ALA A 60 3.00 -11.99 -14.59
CA ALA A 60 2.29 -13.26 -14.64
C ALA A 60 0.94 -13.10 -15.34
N ALA A 61 0.43 -14.21 -15.89
CA ALA A 61 -0.90 -14.26 -16.49
C ALA A 61 -2.00 -14.51 -15.46
N ASP A 62 -1.65 -15.14 -14.35
CA ASP A 62 -2.53 -15.52 -13.25
C ASP A 62 -1.91 -15.11 -11.92
N ALA A 63 -2.63 -14.31 -11.15
CA ALA A 63 -2.23 -13.84 -9.83
C ALA A 63 -3.47 -13.75 -8.94
N ARG A 64 -3.43 -14.36 -7.75
CA ARG A 64 -4.60 -14.45 -6.86
C ARG A 64 -4.22 -14.77 -5.42
N VAL A 65 -5.15 -14.52 -4.51
CA VAL A 65 -5.12 -15.04 -3.14
C VAL A 65 -6.14 -16.17 -3.02
N GLU A 66 -5.74 -17.25 -2.37
CA GLU A 66 -6.63 -18.32 -1.91
C GLU A 66 -6.69 -18.23 -0.38
N ILE A 67 -7.87 -17.93 0.20
CA ILE A 67 -8.06 -17.67 1.63
C ILE A 67 -9.27 -18.43 2.17
N GLY A 68 -9.13 -19.06 3.32
CA GLY A 68 -10.24 -19.80 3.94
C GLY A 68 -10.02 -20.07 5.41
N ARG A 69 -11.12 -20.37 6.12
CA ARG A 69 -11.03 -21.01 7.43
C ARG A 69 -10.64 -22.47 7.23
N THR A 70 -9.90 -23.05 8.16
CA THR A 70 -9.47 -24.46 8.10
C THR A 70 -10.66 -25.44 7.97
N ASP A 71 -11.87 -25.05 8.39
CA ASP A 71 -13.09 -25.85 8.32
C ASP A 71 -13.96 -25.63 7.06
N ALA A 72 -13.53 -24.77 6.13
CA ALA A 72 -14.28 -24.41 4.93
C ALA A 72 -13.40 -24.42 3.66
N PRO A 73 -13.97 -24.64 2.46
CA PRO A 73 -13.23 -24.44 1.22
C PRO A 73 -12.74 -22.99 1.11
N PRO A 74 -11.50 -22.76 0.65
CA PRO A 74 -11.00 -21.41 0.47
C PRO A 74 -11.76 -20.69 -0.64
N THR A 75 -11.91 -19.38 -0.46
CA THR A 75 -12.32 -18.44 -1.50
C THR A 75 -11.11 -18.02 -2.30
N THR A 76 -11.29 -17.88 -3.61
CA THR A 76 -10.26 -17.38 -4.51
C THR A 76 -10.60 -15.96 -4.93
N VAL A 77 -9.64 -15.06 -4.84
CA VAL A 77 -9.77 -13.65 -5.24
C VAL A 77 -8.62 -13.30 -6.19
N ASP A 78 -8.97 -12.89 -7.41
CA ASP A 78 -7.99 -12.43 -8.40
C ASP A 78 -7.29 -11.15 -7.91
N ALA A 79 -5.99 -11.04 -8.22
CA ALA A 79 -5.18 -9.89 -7.86
C ALA A 79 -5.14 -8.87 -9.00
N GLU A 80 -5.12 -7.60 -8.64
CA GLU A 80 -4.77 -6.51 -9.54
C GLU A 80 -3.25 -6.50 -9.75
N ALA A 81 -2.83 -6.25 -10.98
CA ALA A 81 -1.43 -6.23 -11.38
C ALA A 81 -0.97 -4.79 -11.59
N ASN A 82 0.01 -4.35 -10.78
CA ASN A 82 0.52 -2.99 -10.75
C ASN A 82 2.02 -2.99 -11.10
N PRO A 83 2.39 -2.80 -12.38
CA PRO A 83 3.80 -2.73 -12.78
C PRO A 83 4.54 -1.64 -12.02
N VAL A 84 5.76 -1.97 -11.56
CA VAL A 84 6.61 -1.05 -10.80
C VAL A 84 7.70 -0.44 -11.68
N PRO A 85 8.02 0.86 -11.53
CA PRO A 85 9.07 1.48 -12.33
C PRO A 85 10.48 0.93 -12.03
N GLY A 86 11.40 1.06 -13.01
CA GLY A 86 12.82 0.79 -12.81
C GLY A 86 13.23 -0.68 -12.73
N ARG A 87 12.30 -1.62 -12.92
CA ARG A 87 12.54 -3.07 -13.05
C ARG A 87 11.36 -3.77 -13.72
N ASP A 88 11.58 -4.98 -14.26
CA ASP A 88 10.53 -5.79 -14.88
C ASP A 88 9.73 -6.57 -13.83
N ALA A 89 9.18 -5.89 -12.83
CA ALA A 89 8.40 -6.52 -11.77
C ALA A 89 7.00 -5.90 -11.65
N VAL A 90 6.14 -6.61 -10.94
CA VAL A 90 4.76 -6.26 -10.70
C VAL A 90 4.50 -6.36 -9.19
N ALA A 91 3.90 -5.33 -8.62
CA ALA A 91 3.24 -5.41 -7.33
C ALA A 91 1.81 -5.90 -7.57
N TYR A 92 1.39 -6.90 -6.81
CA TYR A 92 0.06 -7.48 -6.90
C TYR A 92 -0.73 -7.12 -5.65
N SER A 93 -2.02 -6.86 -5.82
CA SER A 93 -2.92 -6.52 -4.71
C SER A 93 -4.26 -7.23 -4.82
N ALA A 94 -4.77 -7.78 -3.72
CA ALA A 94 -6.08 -8.42 -3.66
C ALA A 94 -6.87 -7.94 -2.43
N THR A 95 -8.15 -7.63 -2.61
CA THR A 95 -9.04 -7.23 -1.51
C THR A 95 -10.04 -8.34 -1.23
N VAL A 96 -10.07 -8.85 0.00
CA VAL A 96 -11.03 -9.85 0.46
C VAL A 96 -12.01 -9.16 1.40
N THR A 97 -13.31 -9.32 1.14
CA THR A 97 -14.40 -8.68 1.89
C THR A 97 -15.39 -9.73 2.39
N GLY A 98 -16.25 -9.34 3.32
CA GLY A 98 -17.28 -10.24 3.86
C GLY A 98 -16.70 -11.34 4.75
N LEU A 99 -15.53 -11.07 5.34
CA LEU A 99 -14.94 -11.94 6.35
C LEU A 99 -15.74 -11.86 7.65
N THR A 100 -15.63 -12.90 8.46
CA THR A 100 -16.23 -12.94 9.80
C THR A 100 -15.28 -12.22 10.76
N PRO A 101 -15.78 -11.31 11.62
CA PRO A 101 -14.98 -10.71 12.69
C PRO A 101 -14.37 -11.76 13.62
N ASP A 102 -13.27 -11.44 14.29
CA ASP A 102 -12.65 -12.29 15.32
C ASP A 102 -12.39 -13.73 14.83
N THR A 103 -11.84 -13.86 13.62
CA THR A 103 -11.70 -15.15 12.94
C THR A 103 -10.34 -15.29 12.27
N ALA A 104 -9.63 -16.36 12.61
CA ALA A 104 -8.41 -16.77 11.93
C ALA A 104 -8.71 -17.35 10.54
N TYR A 105 -7.92 -16.92 9.56
CA TYR A 105 -7.95 -17.38 8.18
C TYR A 105 -6.55 -17.85 7.75
N GLU A 106 -6.49 -19.00 7.10
CA GLU A 106 -5.30 -19.45 6.39
C GLU A 106 -5.37 -18.93 4.95
N TYR A 107 -4.24 -18.45 4.41
CA TYR A 107 -4.19 -17.99 3.04
C TYR A 107 -2.86 -18.27 2.34
N GLU A 108 -2.90 -18.31 1.00
CA GLU A 108 -1.74 -18.41 0.13
C GLU A 108 -1.84 -17.37 -0.99
N ALA A 109 -0.71 -16.71 -1.30
CA ALA A 109 -0.57 -15.95 -2.54
C ALA A 109 -0.16 -16.91 -3.66
N VAL A 110 -0.75 -16.75 -4.84
CA VAL A 110 -0.48 -17.59 -6.02
C VAL A 110 -0.12 -16.73 -7.22
N LEU A 111 0.96 -17.11 -7.92
CA LEU A 111 1.45 -16.44 -9.13
C LEU A 111 1.87 -17.48 -10.17
N ASP A 112 1.13 -17.57 -11.29
CA ASP A 112 1.30 -18.59 -12.34
C ASP A 112 1.47 -20.01 -11.77
N GLY A 113 0.67 -20.35 -10.76
CA GLY A 113 0.70 -21.65 -10.07
C GLY A 113 1.80 -21.86 -9.03
N ARG A 114 2.73 -20.92 -8.85
CA ARG A 114 3.67 -20.91 -7.71
C ARG A 114 3.01 -20.28 -6.49
N ARG A 115 3.30 -20.79 -5.30
CA ARG A 115 2.64 -20.43 -4.04
C ARG A 115 3.62 -19.89 -3.02
N ALA A 116 3.16 -18.94 -2.20
CA ALA A 116 3.80 -18.52 -0.96
C ALA A 116 2.77 -18.65 0.17
N GLY A 117 3.16 -19.26 1.29
CA GLY A 117 2.29 -19.67 2.39
C GLY A 117 2.28 -21.19 2.64
N PRO A 118 1.30 -21.71 3.42
CA PRO A 118 0.21 -20.97 4.03
C PRO A 118 0.70 -19.99 5.10
N PHE A 119 0.01 -18.85 5.20
CA PHE A 119 0.12 -17.87 6.27
C PHE A 119 -1.20 -17.81 7.03
N GLU A 120 -1.18 -17.35 8.28
CA GLU A 120 -2.38 -17.16 9.10
C GLU A 120 -2.58 -15.67 9.42
N VAL A 121 -3.81 -15.19 9.33
CA VAL A 121 -4.18 -13.82 9.70
C VAL A 121 -5.54 -13.83 10.39
N GLU A 122 -5.70 -12.99 11.40
CA GLU A 122 -6.95 -12.81 12.13
C GLU A 122 -7.61 -11.48 11.73
N THR A 123 -8.92 -11.51 11.48
CA THR A 123 -9.71 -10.29 11.34
C THR A 123 -9.93 -9.63 12.68
N ALA A 124 -10.03 -8.30 12.70
CA ALA A 124 -10.31 -7.60 13.94
C ALA A 124 -11.66 -8.05 14.54
N PRO A 125 -11.79 -8.04 15.88
CA PRO A 125 -13.08 -8.29 16.52
C PRO A 125 -14.02 -7.09 16.35
N ASP A 126 -15.34 -7.33 16.39
CA ASP A 126 -16.35 -6.25 16.42
C ASP A 126 -16.21 -5.38 17.68
N THR A 127 -15.79 -6.00 18.79
CA THR A 127 -15.49 -5.34 20.07
C THR A 127 -14.43 -6.13 20.82
N THR A 128 -13.45 -5.46 21.43
CA THR A 128 -12.44 -6.11 22.29
C THR A 128 -12.35 -5.48 23.68
N ASP A 129 -11.80 -6.22 24.65
CA ASP A 129 -11.40 -5.69 25.96
C ASP A 129 -10.13 -4.81 25.87
N GLY A 130 -9.41 -4.87 24.74
CA GLY A 130 -8.25 -4.05 24.38
C GLY A 130 -7.49 -4.64 23.19
N PHE A 131 -6.61 -3.84 22.59
CA PHE A 131 -5.75 -4.28 21.49
C PHE A 131 -4.36 -3.64 21.62
N THR A 132 -3.38 -4.27 20.98
CA THR A 132 -1.97 -3.87 20.97
C THR A 132 -1.61 -3.32 19.61
N VAL A 133 -1.01 -2.13 19.60
CA VAL A 133 -0.47 -1.49 18.40
C VAL A 133 1.02 -1.30 18.57
N THR A 134 1.79 -1.78 17.59
CA THR A 134 3.19 -1.41 17.42
C THR A 134 3.30 -0.36 16.33
N ALA A 135 4.24 0.58 16.48
CA ALA A 135 4.46 1.63 15.49
C ALA A 135 5.96 1.84 15.29
N VAL A 136 6.38 1.90 14.03
CA VAL A 136 7.75 2.21 13.63
C VAL A 136 7.74 3.22 12.49
N GLY A 137 8.62 4.21 12.56
CA GLY A 137 9.03 5.03 11.42
C GLY A 137 10.51 4.81 11.15
N ASP A 138 10.97 5.19 9.97
CA ASP A 138 12.41 5.18 9.63
C ASP A 138 13.02 3.77 9.71
N HIS A 139 12.23 2.74 9.38
CA HIS A 139 12.58 1.35 9.65
C HIS A 139 13.73 0.87 8.76
N GLY A 140 13.55 0.92 7.45
CA GLY A 140 14.49 0.46 6.44
C GLY A 140 14.80 -1.03 6.47
N VAL A 141 15.82 -1.43 5.70
CA VAL A 141 16.38 -2.78 5.65
C VAL A 141 17.90 -2.68 5.49
N ALA A 142 18.62 -3.76 5.73
CA ALA A 142 20.04 -3.90 5.45
C ALA A 142 20.27 -4.35 4.00
N ASP A 143 20.33 -3.42 3.03
CA ASP A 143 20.74 -3.69 1.64
C ASP A 143 22.20 -3.22 1.36
N PRO A 144 23.21 -4.11 1.49
CA PRO A 144 24.61 -3.76 1.19
C PRO A 144 24.84 -3.36 -0.29
N GLU A 145 23.90 -3.69 -1.18
CA GLU A 145 23.97 -3.31 -2.59
C GLU A 145 23.30 -1.94 -2.85
N ASN A 146 22.68 -1.30 -1.85
CA ASN A 146 22.11 0.04 -1.99
C ASN A 146 23.01 1.07 -1.27
N PRO A 147 23.78 1.90 -1.99
CA PRO A 147 24.60 2.92 -1.35
C PRO A 147 23.80 4.15 -0.88
N PHE A 148 22.50 4.23 -1.18
CA PHE A 148 21.63 5.37 -0.90
C PHE A 148 20.68 5.14 0.28
N GLN A 149 20.63 3.93 0.84
CA GLN A 149 19.78 3.65 1.99
C GLN A 149 20.35 4.23 3.30
N ARG A 150 19.59 4.03 4.39
CA ARG A 150 20.08 4.18 5.76
C ARG A 150 21.31 3.28 6.04
N PRO A 151 22.07 3.48 7.14
CA PRO A 151 23.22 2.63 7.45
C PRO A 151 22.89 1.13 7.41
N ASP A 152 23.76 0.36 6.75
CA ASP A 152 23.67 -1.10 6.63
C ASP A 152 24.04 -1.76 7.98
N ASP A 153 23.03 -1.90 8.83
CA ASP A 153 23.14 -2.45 10.18
C ASP A 153 21.96 -3.38 10.52
N ASP A 154 22.02 -4.05 11.67
CA ASP A 154 21.01 -5.04 12.08
C ASP A 154 19.84 -4.44 12.86
N VAL A 155 19.75 -3.11 12.99
CA VAL A 155 18.65 -2.45 13.71
C VAL A 155 17.28 -2.78 13.11
N PRO A 156 17.05 -2.81 11.78
CA PRO A 156 15.74 -3.20 11.23
C PRO A 156 15.25 -4.54 11.77
N ASN A 157 16.09 -5.58 11.72
CA ASN A 157 15.74 -6.92 12.20
C ASN A 157 15.38 -6.89 13.68
N ARG A 158 16.15 -6.19 14.51
CA ARG A 158 15.85 -6.07 15.96
C ARG A 158 14.53 -5.34 16.23
N VAL A 159 14.15 -4.37 15.41
CA VAL A 159 12.86 -3.68 15.57
C VAL A 159 11.71 -4.64 15.29
N ILE A 160 11.80 -5.45 14.23
CA ILE A 160 10.79 -6.47 13.94
C ILE A 160 10.79 -7.57 15.00
N GLU A 161 11.95 -8.03 15.48
CA GLU A 161 12.01 -8.98 16.61
C GLU A 161 11.27 -8.45 17.84
N VAL A 162 11.47 -7.17 18.20
CA VAL A 162 10.74 -6.53 19.30
C VAL A 162 9.24 -6.41 18.99
N ALA A 163 8.86 -6.08 17.76
CA ALA A 163 7.45 -6.01 17.38
C ALA A 163 6.79 -7.40 17.45
N THR A 164 7.43 -8.44 16.93
CA THR A 164 6.98 -9.83 17.02
C THR A 164 6.82 -10.28 18.48
N ASP A 165 7.78 -9.97 19.35
CA ASP A 165 7.70 -10.32 20.78
C ASP A 165 6.54 -9.62 21.51
N LEU A 166 6.04 -8.51 20.96
CA LEU A 166 4.89 -7.77 21.50
C LEU A 166 3.53 -8.30 21.01
N ASP A 167 3.53 -9.18 20.00
CA ASP A 167 2.32 -9.83 19.44
C ASP A 167 1.19 -8.82 19.13
N PRO A 168 1.43 -7.86 18.21
CA PRO A 168 0.50 -6.76 17.95
C PRO A 168 -0.67 -7.19 17.07
N ASP A 169 -1.86 -6.64 17.35
CA ASP A 169 -3.04 -6.76 16.49
C ASP A 169 -2.94 -5.89 15.22
N LEU A 170 -2.05 -4.88 15.27
CA LEU A 170 -1.83 -3.89 14.23
C LEU A 170 -0.40 -3.35 14.28
N GLN A 171 0.28 -3.34 13.13
CA GLN A 171 1.53 -2.60 12.93
C GLN A 171 1.29 -1.29 12.17
N ILE A 172 1.84 -0.18 12.66
CA ILE A 172 1.86 1.10 11.95
C ILE A 172 3.26 1.34 11.38
N LEU A 173 3.33 1.66 10.08
CA LEU A 173 4.53 2.13 9.38
C LEU A 173 4.39 3.63 9.11
N ALA A 174 5.04 4.45 9.93
CA ALA A 174 4.89 5.91 9.93
C ALA A 174 5.82 6.62 8.92
N GLY A 175 5.99 6.03 7.72
CA GLY A 175 6.85 6.56 6.66
C GLY A 175 8.32 6.19 6.81
N ASP A 176 9.09 6.47 5.75
CA ASP A 176 10.50 6.13 5.57
C ASP A 176 10.73 4.63 5.77
N ILE A 177 10.09 3.86 4.89
CA ILE A 177 9.81 2.44 5.11
C ILE A 177 10.98 1.58 4.71
N SER A 178 11.38 1.62 3.43
CA SER A 178 12.43 0.74 2.90
C SER A 178 13.77 1.45 2.68
N TYR A 179 13.77 2.78 2.58
CA TYR A 179 14.90 3.56 2.08
C TYR A 179 15.43 3.09 0.71
N ALA A 180 14.54 2.59 -0.15
CA ALA A 180 14.91 2.18 -1.50
C ALA A 180 15.56 3.31 -2.30
N ASN A 181 15.09 4.56 -2.10
CA ASN A 181 15.76 5.77 -2.60
C ASN A 181 16.15 5.70 -4.09
N GLY A 182 15.25 5.17 -4.91
CA GLY A 182 15.45 5.00 -6.36
C GLY A 182 16.06 3.65 -6.77
N LYS A 183 16.28 2.72 -5.83
CA LYS A 183 16.68 1.34 -6.10
C LYS A 183 15.51 0.36 -5.83
N PRO A 184 14.66 0.09 -6.84
CA PRO A 184 13.47 -0.76 -6.71
C PRO A 184 13.68 -2.15 -6.09
N SER A 185 14.87 -2.74 -6.15
CA SER A 185 15.16 -4.04 -5.52
C SER A 185 15.20 -4.00 -3.99
N THR A 186 15.45 -2.83 -3.38
CA THR A 186 15.44 -2.69 -1.92
C THR A 186 14.03 -2.80 -1.36
N TRP A 187 12.99 -2.38 -2.09
CA TRP A 187 11.59 -2.63 -1.71
C TRP A 187 11.28 -4.12 -1.61
N ASP A 188 11.74 -4.90 -2.60
CA ASP A 188 11.52 -6.34 -2.62
C ASP A 188 12.30 -7.01 -1.48
N LEU A 189 13.56 -6.63 -1.27
CA LEU A 189 14.35 -7.11 -0.14
C LEU A 189 13.68 -6.80 1.20
N TYR A 190 13.11 -5.60 1.38
CA TYR A 190 12.42 -5.20 2.60
C TYR A 190 11.28 -6.17 2.93
N PHE A 191 10.37 -6.39 1.99
CA PHE A 191 9.23 -7.29 2.23
C PHE A 191 9.64 -8.75 2.28
N GLU A 192 10.63 -9.19 1.49
CA GLU A 192 11.18 -10.55 1.59
C GLU A 192 11.84 -10.81 2.96
N THR A 193 12.55 -9.83 3.50
CA THR A 193 13.26 -9.96 4.79
C THR A 193 12.27 -10.07 5.96
N PHE A 194 11.16 -9.34 5.88
CA PHE A 194 10.17 -9.24 6.97
C PHE A 194 8.85 -9.97 6.66
N GLU A 195 8.83 -10.84 5.64
CA GLU A 195 7.63 -11.53 5.16
C GLU A 195 6.92 -12.29 6.28
N SER A 196 7.68 -13.00 7.13
CA SER A 196 7.11 -13.78 8.24
C SER A 196 6.32 -12.93 9.24
N PHE A 197 6.63 -11.64 9.36
CA PHE A 197 5.88 -10.73 10.22
C PHE A 197 4.73 -10.10 9.44
N TYR A 198 5.02 -9.48 8.28
CA TYR A 198 4.00 -8.73 7.54
C TYR A 198 2.94 -9.59 6.86
N ALA A 199 3.18 -10.89 6.65
CA ALA A 199 2.17 -11.81 6.16
C ALA A 199 1.13 -12.19 7.24
N GLU A 200 1.49 -12.10 8.52
CA GLU A 200 0.62 -12.58 9.61
C GLU A 200 0.15 -11.43 10.53
N THR A 201 0.82 -10.28 10.49
CA THR A 201 0.45 -9.06 11.21
C THR A 201 -0.02 -7.98 10.25
N PRO A 202 -1.33 -7.66 10.23
CA PRO A 202 -1.84 -6.57 9.41
C PRO A 202 -1.16 -5.24 9.73
N PHE A 203 -0.69 -4.55 8.69
CA PHE A 203 -0.06 -3.23 8.83
C PHE A 203 -0.83 -2.13 8.11
N MET A 204 -0.63 -0.90 8.58
CA MET A 204 -1.14 0.32 7.96
C MET A 204 0.01 1.33 7.82
N THR A 205 0.08 2.04 6.69
CA THR A 205 1.24 2.87 6.36
C THR A 205 0.91 4.31 6.02
N ALA A 206 1.84 5.21 6.30
CA ALA A 206 1.91 6.54 5.70
C ALA A 206 3.16 6.62 4.81
N ALA A 207 3.19 7.57 3.87
CA ALA A 207 4.41 7.89 3.12
C ALA A 207 5.28 8.87 3.92
N GLY A 208 6.60 8.63 3.94
CA GLY A 208 7.61 9.59 4.35
C GLY A 208 8.24 10.31 3.15
N ASN A 209 9.30 11.08 3.39
CA ASN A 209 10.04 11.74 2.31
C ASN A 209 10.86 10.74 1.49
N HIS A 210 11.35 9.65 2.09
CA HIS A 210 12.13 8.64 1.37
C HIS A 210 11.29 7.79 0.40
N GLU A 211 9.96 7.79 0.54
CA GLU A 211 9.05 7.21 -0.44
C GLU A 211 8.93 8.08 -1.73
N ALA A 212 9.27 9.38 -1.66
CA ALA A 212 9.34 10.26 -2.84
C ALA A 212 10.66 10.05 -3.59
N GLU A 213 10.74 8.96 -4.34
CA GLU A 213 11.99 8.48 -4.93
C GLU A 213 12.46 9.32 -6.14
N PRO A 214 13.79 9.48 -6.33
CA PRO A 214 14.33 10.13 -7.51
C PRO A 214 13.88 9.45 -8.81
N GLY A 215 13.28 10.23 -9.71
CA GLY A 215 12.84 9.78 -11.04
C GLY A 215 11.48 9.07 -11.08
N THR A 216 10.98 8.56 -9.96
CA THR A 216 9.71 7.82 -9.87
C THR A 216 8.67 8.48 -8.96
N GLY A 217 9.07 9.48 -8.16
CA GLY A 217 8.20 10.12 -7.18
C GLY A 217 7.63 9.08 -6.22
N LEU A 218 6.37 9.25 -5.83
CA LEU A 218 5.69 8.33 -4.92
C LEU A 218 5.14 7.06 -5.61
N THR A 219 5.45 6.85 -6.89
CA THR A 219 4.88 5.73 -7.67
C THR A 219 5.24 4.36 -7.08
N GLN A 220 6.45 4.17 -6.54
CA GLN A 220 6.82 2.89 -5.93
C GLN A 220 5.98 2.60 -4.69
N TYR A 221 5.89 3.57 -3.78
CA TYR A 221 5.03 3.50 -2.61
C TYR A 221 3.56 3.27 -3.00
N ASP A 222 3.10 3.98 -4.03
CA ASP A 222 1.72 3.90 -4.46
C ASP A 222 1.33 2.48 -4.88
N ARG A 223 2.14 1.86 -5.75
CA ARG A 223 1.86 0.53 -6.31
C ARG A 223 2.04 -0.60 -5.31
N ARG A 224 2.91 -0.40 -4.31
CA ARG A 224 3.28 -1.44 -3.36
C ARG A 224 2.46 -1.40 -2.08
N LEU A 225 2.04 -0.20 -1.66
CA LEU A 225 1.44 0.00 -0.34
C LEU A 225 0.22 0.89 -0.34
N ASN A 226 0.26 2.06 -0.98
CA ASN A 226 -0.89 2.99 -0.94
C ASN A 226 -2.15 2.35 -1.56
N ASP A 227 -1.99 1.52 -2.59
CA ASP A 227 -3.08 0.77 -3.22
C ASP A 227 -3.73 -0.27 -2.28
N LEU A 228 -3.02 -0.69 -1.23
CA LEU A 228 -3.58 -1.51 -0.16
C LEU A 228 -4.29 -0.67 0.91
N MET A 229 -4.04 0.64 1.01
CA MET A 229 -4.64 1.44 2.06
C MET A 229 -6.13 1.73 1.78
N PRO A 230 -6.97 1.89 2.82
CA PRO A 230 -8.42 2.09 2.70
C PRO A 230 -8.76 3.51 2.23
N ILE A 231 -8.36 3.84 1.00
CA ILE A 231 -8.66 5.10 0.34
C ILE A 231 -10.01 4.98 -0.34
N TYR A 232 -10.98 5.77 0.14
CA TYR A 232 -12.32 5.90 -0.44
C TYR A 232 -12.50 7.32 -0.96
N ASP A 233 -13.24 7.45 -2.06
CA ASP A 233 -13.49 8.72 -2.75
C ASP A 233 -12.20 9.44 -3.14
N PRO A 234 -11.31 8.83 -3.97
CA PRO A 234 -10.18 9.56 -4.51
C PRO A 234 -10.69 10.83 -5.20
N PRO A 235 -9.92 11.92 -5.25
CA PRO A 235 -10.39 13.25 -5.69
C PRO A 235 -10.92 13.35 -7.14
N GLY A 236 -11.24 12.24 -7.83
CA GLY A 236 -11.75 12.19 -9.20
C GLY A 236 -10.69 12.59 -10.23
N VAL A 237 -9.47 12.81 -9.77
CA VAL A 237 -8.31 13.14 -10.59
C VAL A 237 -7.47 11.88 -10.70
N GLU A 238 -7.48 11.26 -11.87
CA GLU A 238 -6.48 10.25 -12.24
C GLU A 238 -5.15 10.97 -12.53
N ASP A 239 -4.50 11.47 -11.48
CA ASP A 239 -3.18 12.07 -11.57
C ASP A 239 -2.29 11.52 -10.46
N LEU A 240 -1.14 10.96 -10.87
CA LEU A 240 -0.13 10.39 -9.98
C LEU A 240 0.43 11.45 -9.02
N GLN A 241 0.42 12.73 -9.43
CA GLN A 241 0.96 13.84 -8.64
C GLN A 241 0.00 14.32 -7.54
N HIS A 242 -1.31 14.08 -7.72
CA HIS A 242 -2.36 14.52 -6.79
C HIS A 242 -3.11 13.34 -6.16
N LYS A 243 -2.49 12.15 -6.19
CA LYS A 243 -3.06 10.94 -5.63
C LYS A 243 -3.26 11.10 -4.12
N GLN A 244 -4.43 10.68 -3.66
CA GLN A 244 -4.73 10.66 -2.23
C GLN A 244 -3.82 9.65 -1.54
N ARG A 245 -3.15 10.09 -0.47
CA ARG A 245 -2.24 9.29 0.38
C ARG A 245 -2.56 9.49 1.86
N TRP A 246 -3.82 9.81 2.13
CA TRP A 246 -4.40 9.98 3.45
C TRP A 246 -5.67 9.14 3.53
N TYR A 247 -5.93 8.57 4.70
CA TYR A 247 -7.07 7.70 4.93
C TYR A 247 -7.36 7.60 6.43
N HIS A 248 -8.47 6.95 6.77
CA HIS A 248 -8.77 6.53 8.14
C HIS A 248 -9.38 5.14 8.12
N PHE A 249 -9.24 4.44 9.24
CA PHE A 249 -9.89 3.19 9.53
C PHE A 249 -10.19 3.14 11.03
N ASP A 250 -11.15 2.32 11.40
CA ASP A 250 -11.57 2.17 12.78
C ASP A 250 -11.19 0.76 13.23
N TYR A 251 -10.43 0.68 14.32
CA TYR A 251 -10.12 -0.58 15.00
C TYR A 251 -10.68 -0.48 16.41
N ASP A 252 -11.65 -1.35 16.73
CA ASP A 252 -12.44 -1.28 17.96
C ASP A 252 -12.96 0.17 18.18
N ASN A 253 -12.74 0.75 19.36
CA ASN A 253 -13.20 2.10 19.70
C ASN A 253 -12.23 3.23 19.28
N THR A 254 -11.29 2.94 18.37
CA THR A 254 -10.24 3.88 18.00
C THR A 254 -10.24 4.15 16.50
N ARG A 255 -10.41 5.43 16.13
CA ARG A 255 -10.18 5.90 14.77
C ARG A 255 -8.72 6.27 14.58
N PHE A 256 -8.06 5.62 13.63
CA PHE A 256 -6.72 5.95 13.19
C PHE A 256 -6.79 6.81 11.94
N VAL A 257 -6.06 7.93 11.90
CA VAL A 257 -6.04 8.84 10.76
C VAL A 257 -4.61 8.96 10.23
N SER A 258 -4.37 8.39 9.04
CA SER A 258 -3.12 8.56 8.32
C SER A 258 -3.18 9.79 7.43
N LEU A 259 -2.16 10.65 7.55
CA LEU A 259 -2.00 11.87 6.79
C LEU A 259 -0.67 11.83 6.04
N SER A 260 -0.62 12.47 4.88
CA SER A 260 0.62 12.66 4.15
C SER A 260 1.26 14.00 4.51
N THR A 261 2.56 13.99 4.72
CA THR A 261 3.39 15.19 4.97
C THR A 261 4.14 15.65 3.72
N THR A 262 4.09 14.86 2.65
CA THR A 262 4.75 15.12 1.38
C THR A 262 3.77 14.96 0.20
N THR A 263 4.11 15.56 -0.93
CA THR A 263 3.40 15.41 -2.20
C THR A 263 4.40 15.35 -3.35
N ASP A 264 3.97 14.93 -4.53
CA ASP A 264 4.71 15.01 -5.79
C ASP A 264 3.98 15.88 -6.83
N GLY A 265 2.91 16.58 -6.40
CA GLY A 265 2.03 17.49 -7.16
C GLY A 265 2.72 18.41 -8.17
N CYS A 266 3.88 18.92 -7.79
CA CYS A 266 4.61 19.97 -8.48
C CYS A 266 6.13 19.85 -8.34
N GLY A 267 6.60 18.73 -7.75
CA GLY A 267 8.01 18.45 -7.62
C GLY A 267 8.64 18.18 -8.97
N ASP A 268 9.88 18.64 -9.17
CA ASP A 268 10.66 18.16 -10.31
C ASP A 268 11.17 16.75 -9.97
N VAL A 269 10.39 15.74 -10.33
CA VAL A 269 10.74 14.32 -10.16
C VAL A 269 12.08 13.97 -10.81
N SER A 270 12.54 14.74 -11.80
CA SER A 270 13.85 14.56 -12.45
C SER A 270 15.02 15.15 -11.65
N ARG A 271 14.73 16.06 -10.70
CA ARG A 271 15.72 16.65 -9.79
C ARG A 271 15.77 15.98 -8.42
N GLY A 272 14.88 15.02 -8.15
CA GLY A 272 14.83 14.33 -6.86
C GLY A 272 14.50 15.28 -5.71
N GLU A 273 13.52 16.18 -5.90
CA GLU A 273 12.96 16.93 -4.78
C GLU A 273 12.26 15.94 -3.82
N GLU A 274 13.02 15.49 -2.83
CA GLU A 274 12.62 14.48 -1.83
C GLU A 274 11.51 15.00 -0.89
N PHE A 275 11.40 16.31 -0.76
CA PHE A 275 10.37 16.96 0.05
C PHE A 275 9.70 18.09 -0.73
N VAL A 276 8.46 17.85 -1.15
CA VAL A 276 7.57 18.92 -1.63
C VAL A 276 6.54 19.20 -0.54
N PRO A 277 6.52 20.41 0.04
CA PRO A 277 5.53 20.75 1.06
C PRO A 277 4.10 20.60 0.53
N ILE A 278 3.20 20.04 1.34
CA ILE A 278 1.79 19.84 0.95
C ILE A 278 1.02 21.14 0.67
N TYR A 279 1.50 22.28 1.20
CA TYR A 279 0.93 23.61 0.95
C TYR A 279 1.73 24.42 -0.09
N ASP A 280 2.57 23.77 -0.89
CA ASP A 280 3.33 24.46 -1.92
C ASP A 280 2.36 25.05 -2.98
N PRO A 281 2.37 26.39 -3.20
CA PRO A 281 1.46 27.01 -4.17
C PRO A 281 1.75 26.60 -5.62
N ARG A 282 2.92 25.97 -5.89
CA ARG A 282 3.20 25.34 -7.20
C ARG A 282 2.33 24.09 -7.42
N CYS A 283 1.87 23.45 -6.35
CA CYS A 283 1.08 22.21 -6.31
C CYS A 283 -0.44 22.49 -6.19
N GLU A 284 -0.90 23.69 -6.55
CA GLU A 284 -2.32 24.05 -6.49
C GLU A 284 -3.10 23.45 -7.67
N PHE A 285 -4.19 22.75 -7.37
CA PHE A 285 -5.12 22.22 -8.35
C PHE A 285 -6.56 22.62 -8.00
N GLY A 286 -7.27 23.24 -8.95
CA GLY A 286 -8.66 23.63 -8.74
C GLY A 286 -8.88 24.70 -7.66
N GLY A 287 -7.86 25.52 -7.36
CA GLY A 287 -7.97 26.56 -6.33
C GLY A 287 -7.53 26.13 -4.92
N ALA A 288 -7.02 24.91 -4.77
CA ALA A 288 -6.63 24.32 -3.49
C ALA A 288 -5.29 23.57 -3.64
N THR A 289 -4.45 23.66 -2.62
CA THR A 289 -3.23 22.84 -2.51
C THR A 289 -3.58 21.42 -2.06
N TYR A 290 -2.63 20.48 -2.21
CA TYR A 290 -2.75 19.13 -1.66
C TYR A 290 -3.08 19.14 -0.16
N GLY A 291 -2.44 20.04 0.59
CA GLY A 291 -2.68 20.27 2.01
C GLY A 291 -4.07 20.82 2.31
N ASP A 292 -4.62 21.71 1.47
CA ASP A 292 -5.99 22.22 1.65
C ASP A 292 -7.03 21.11 1.49
N VAL A 293 -6.85 20.21 0.53
CA VAL A 293 -7.74 19.06 0.31
C VAL A 293 -7.63 18.07 1.48
N GLN A 294 -6.42 17.76 1.92
CA GLN A 294 -6.19 16.91 3.09
C GLN A 294 -6.76 17.52 4.38
N GLU A 295 -6.67 18.84 4.55
CA GLU A 295 -7.25 19.52 5.71
C GLU A 295 -8.78 19.43 5.73
N GLN A 296 -9.43 19.61 4.58
CA GLN A 296 -10.89 19.43 4.46
C GLN A 296 -11.29 17.99 4.79
N TYR A 297 -10.51 17.02 4.32
CA TYR A 297 -10.68 15.62 4.67
C TYR A 297 -10.57 15.41 6.19
N LEU A 298 -9.49 15.88 6.81
CA LEU A 298 -9.25 15.70 8.24
C LEU A 298 -10.36 16.32 9.09
N ARG A 299 -10.81 17.53 8.74
CA ARG A 299 -11.93 18.19 9.43
C ARG A 299 -13.19 17.32 9.42
N ARG A 300 -13.57 16.81 8.23
CA ARG A 300 -14.72 15.92 8.08
C ARG A 300 -14.57 14.65 8.91
N VAL A 301 -13.42 13.97 8.84
CA VAL A 301 -13.16 12.73 9.56
C VAL A 301 -13.25 12.91 11.08
N LEU A 302 -12.72 14.04 11.58
CA LEU A 302 -12.79 14.37 13.00
C LEU A 302 -14.20 14.76 13.44
N GLU A 303 -14.98 15.45 12.59
CA GLU A 303 -16.39 15.74 12.84
C GLU A 303 -17.23 14.44 12.89
N GLU A 304 -17.03 13.53 11.94
CA GLU A 304 -17.63 12.19 11.92
C GLU A 304 -17.27 11.43 13.20
N ALA A 305 -16.00 11.44 13.61
CA ALA A 305 -15.54 10.75 14.83
C ALA A 305 -16.03 11.38 16.14
N VAL A 306 -16.52 12.63 16.12
CA VAL A 306 -17.17 13.26 17.29
C VAL A 306 -18.65 12.91 17.35
N ALA A 307 -19.28 12.65 16.20
CA ALA A 307 -20.68 12.26 16.12
C ALA A 307 -20.91 10.75 16.32
N ASP A 308 -19.84 9.96 16.28
CA ASP A 308 -19.85 8.51 16.43
C ASP A 308 -19.61 8.11 17.89
N ASP A 309 -20.63 7.55 18.54
CA ASP A 309 -20.59 7.14 19.95
C ASP A 309 -19.69 5.89 20.18
N ASP A 310 -19.39 5.14 19.12
CA ASP A 310 -18.54 3.94 19.20
C ASP A 310 -17.04 4.32 19.14
N VAL A 311 -16.71 5.50 18.60
CA VAL A 311 -15.33 6.02 18.54
C VAL A 311 -14.97 6.82 19.80
N ARG A 312 -14.15 6.21 20.66
CA ARG A 312 -13.64 6.82 21.88
C ARG A 312 -12.31 7.54 21.69
N TRP A 313 -11.41 6.98 20.88
CA TRP A 313 -10.06 7.49 20.66
C TRP A 313 -9.86 7.92 19.21
N LYS A 314 -9.04 8.95 19.01
CA LYS A 314 -8.63 9.48 17.70
C LYS A 314 -7.11 9.56 17.72
N VAL A 315 -6.45 8.76 16.89
CA VAL A 315 -5.00 8.62 16.81
C VAL A 315 -4.50 9.13 15.46
#